data_AF-A0A9D7IB03-F1
#
_entry.id   AF-A0A9D7IB03-F1
#
_cell.length_a   1.000
_cell.length_b   1.000
_cell.length_c   1.000
_cell.angle_alpha   90.00
_cell.angle_beta   90.00
_cell.angle_gamma   90.00
#
_symmetry.space_group_name_H-M   'P 1'
#
loop_
_entity.id
_entity.type
_entity.pdbx_description
1 polymer ?
#
loop_
_entity_poly.entity_id
_entity_poly.type
_entity_poly.pdbx_seq_one_letter_code
_entity_poly.pdbx_strand_id
1 'polypeptide(L)'
;MTIISTNAGDMGNAHSEYIGPLAEQGVPGMAFIIILVSVIIYTGSMIYSKSENKHSRKMSLAILLGLLTYFIHGIMNNFLDTDKLAVLCVGFVAMIVALDVYHSEPDEAPTRN
;
A
#
# COMPACT_ATOMS: atom_id res chain seq x y z
N MET A 1 1.23 -24.87 -17.06
CA MET A 1 2.15 -25.60 -16.18
C MET A 1 3.45 -25.83 -16.95
N THR A 2 4.51 -25.09 -16.62
CA THR A 2 5.83 -25.31 -17.24
C THR A 2 6.75 -26.02 -16.27
N ILE A 3 7.19 -27.20 -16.72
CA ILE A 3 8.19 -28.09 -16.17
C ILE A 3 9.54 -27.37 -16.10
N ILE A 4 9.81 -26.64 -15.02
CA ILE A 4 11.19 -26.42 -14.56
C ILE A 4 11.22 -26.66 -13.06
N SER A 5 11.61 -27.90 -12.74
CA SER A 5 11.88 -28.44 -11.42
C SER A 5 13.30 -28.07 -11.02
N THR A 6 13.48 -27.38 -9.89
CA THR A 6 14.72 -27.48 -9.12
C THR A 6 14.56 -28.64 -8.13
N ASN A 7 15.66 -29.34 -7.88
CA ASN A 7 15.81 -30.58 -7.11
C ASN A 7 15.45 -30.48 -5.60
N ALA A 8 14.60 -29.52 -5.21
CA ALA A 8 14.04 -29.34 -3.87
C ALA A 8 12.50 -29.32 -3.85
N GLY A 9 11.82 -29.45 -5.00
CA GLY A 9 10.39 -29.79 -5.02
C GLY A 9 9.44 -28.81 -4.34
N ASP A 10 9.85 -27.55 -4.13
CA ASP A 10 8.91 -26.49 -3.77
C ASP A 10 8.43 -25.81 -5.04
N MET A 11 7.11 -25.74 -5.20
CA MET A 11 6.44 -25.12 -6.34
C MET A 11 7.03 -23.73 -6.62
N GLY A 12 7.42 -23.49 -7.87
CA GLY A 12 7.73 -22.14 -8.33
C GLY A 12 6.46 -21.29 -8.36
N ASN A 13 6.10 -20.69 -7.21
CA ASN A 13 5.12 -19.61 -7.16
C ASN A 13 5.76 -18.36 -7.77
N ALA A 14 4.96 -17.52 -8.45
CA ALA A 14 5.41 -16.18 -8.77
C ALA A 14 5.53 -15.42 -7.44
N HIS A 15 6.76 -15.28 -6.97
CA HIS A 15 7.11 -14.54 -5.75
C HIS A 15 6.97 -13.03 -6.01
N SER A 16 5.84 -12.57 -6.53
CA SER A 16 5.59 -11.17 -6.91
C SER A 16 4.15 -10.84 -6.58
N GLU A 17 3.96 -9.73 -5.89
CA GLU A 17 2.66 -9.22 -5.44
C GLU A 17 1.67 -8.96 -6.60
N TYR A 18 2.18 -8.81 -7.82
CA TYR A 18 1.39 -8.53 -9.02
C TYR A 18 1.33 -9.71 -9.98
N ILE A 19 2.45 -10.43 -10.17
CA ILE A 19 2.53 -11.53 -11.14
C ILE A 19 1.92 -12.82 -10.56
N GLY A 20 1.98 -13.01 -9.23
CA GLY A 20 1.27 -14.11 -8.53
C GLY A 20 -0.23 -14.09 -8.80
N PRO A 21 -0.95 -13.00 -8.44
CA PRO A 21 -2.37 -12.87 -8.73
C PRO A 21 -2.71 -12.94 -10.22
N LEU A 22 -1.82 -12.45 -11.10
CA LEU A 22 -2.00 -12.60 -12.55
C LEU A 22 -1.96 -14.07 -13.00
N ALA A 23 -1.05 -14.87 -12.44
CA ALA A 23 -0.86 -16.27 -12.80
C ALA A 23 -1.95 -17.18 -12.19
N GLU A 24 -2.40 -16.88 -10.97
CA GLU A 24 -3.37 -17.69 -10.22
C GLU A 24 -4.83 -17.30 -10.51
N GLN A 25 -5.12 -16.00 -10.58
CA GLN A 25 -6.48 -15.45 -10.68
C GLN A 25 -6.72 -14.71 -12.02
N GLY A 26 -5.71 -14.66 -12.90
CA GLY A 26 -5.78 -13.98 -14.18
C GLY A 26 -5.72 -12.45 -14.07
N VAL A 27 -6.08 -11.77 -15.17
CA VAL A 27 -6.13 -10.31 -15.25
C VAL A 27 -6.95 -9.65 -14.12
N PRO A 28 -8.10 -10.21 -13.69
CA PRO A 28 -8.87 -9.61 -12.60
C PRO A 28 -8.11 -9.52 -11.27
N GLY A 29 -7.33 -10.55 -10.91
CA GLY A 29 -6.55 -10.55 -9.67
C GLY A 29 -5.46 -9.48 -9.68
N MET A 30 -4.72 -9.37 -10.77
CA MET A 30 -3.72 -8.32 -10.94
C MET A 30 -4.35 -6.92 -10.93
N ALA A 31 -5.49 -6.74 -11.60
CA ALA A 31 -6.18 -5.47 -11.64
C ALA A 31 -6.62 -5.02 -10.25
N PHE A 32 -7.08 -5.95 -9.40
CA PHE A 32 -7.45 -5.64 -8.02
C PHE A 32 -6.26 -5.08 -7.22
N ILE A 33 -5.10 -5.72 -7.30
CA ILE A 33 -3.88 -5.24 -6.61
C ILE A 33 -3.47 -3.86 -7.12
N ILE A 34 -3.48 -3.63 -8.43
CA ILE A 34 -3.15 -2.33 -9.02
C ILE A 34 -4.13 -1.24 -8.54
N ILE A 35 -5.43 -1.52 -8.51
CA ILE A 35 -6.45 -0.59 -8.02
C ILE A 35 -6.21 -0.28 -6.53
N LEU A 36 -5.96 -1.31 -5.71
CA LEU A 36 -5.72 -1.14 -4.28
C LEU A 36 -4.51 -0.22 -4.03
N VAL A 37 -3.38 -0.50 -4.68
CA VAL A 37 -2.17 0.34 -4.60
C VAL A 37 -2.44 1.77 -5.07
N SER A 38 -3.17 1.92 -6.17
CA SER A 38 -3.52 3.24 -6.73
C SER A 38 -4.38 4.05 -5.77
N VAL A 39 -5.37 3.43 -5.12
CA VAL A 39 -6.23 4.08 -4.13
C VAL A 39 -5.42 4.52 -2.91
N ILE A 40 -4.52 3.68 -2.39
CA ILE A 40 -3.67 4.04 -1.24
C ILE A 40 -2.78 5.25 -1.57
N ILE A 41 -2.14 5.25 -2.74
CA ILE A 41 -1.30 6.37 -3.19
C ILE A 41 -2.14 7.64 -3.38
N TYR A 42 -3.33 7.51 -3.98
CA TYR A 42 -4.24 8.62 -4.20
C TYR A 42 -4.70 9.24 -2.88
N THR A 43 -5.17 8.44 -1.93
CA THR A 43 -5.63 8.91 -0.62
C THR A 43 -4.52 9.63 0.13
N GLY A 44 -3.32 9.04 0.23
CA GLY A 44 -2.20 9.71 0.89
C GLY A 44 -1.80 11.03 0.22
N SER A 45 -1.88 11.09 -1.11
CA SER A 45 -1.55 12.30 -1.88
C SER A 45 -2.61 13.38 -1.68
N MET A 46 -3.87 12.97 -1.57
CA MET A 46 -4.99 13.87 -1.29
C MET A 46 -4.86 14.51 0.09
N ILE A 47 -4.49 13.73 1.11
CA ILE A 47 -4.21 14.23 2.47
C ILE A 47 -3.08 15.26 2.43
N TYR A 48 -2.00 14.96 1.70
CA TYR A 48 -0.88 15.89 1.55
C TYR A 48 -1.32 17.23 0.94
N SER A 49 -2.18 17.20 -0.07
CA SER A 49 -2.68 18.40 -0.76
C SER A 49 -3.71 19.19 0.05
N LYS A 50 -4.58 18.53 0.82
CA LYS A 50 -5.67 19.17 1.57
C LYS A 50 -5.29 19.59 3.00
N SER A 51 -4.29 18.94 3.60
CA SER A 51 -3.92 19.19 4.99
C SER A 51 -3.31 20.58 5.20
N GLU A 52 -4.00 21.44 5.95
CA GLU A 52 -3.47 22.72 6.42
C GLU A 52 -2.39 22.53 7.50
N ASN A 53 -2.51 21.48 8.30
CA ASN A 53 -1.54 21.15 9.34
C ASN A 53 -0.23 20.62 8.74
N LYS A 54 0.87 21.34 8.98
CA LYS A 54 2.22 20.96 8.49
C LYS A 54 2.70 19.60 9.02
N HIS A 55 2.22 19.16 10.18
CA HIS A 55 2.58 17.88 10.77
C HIS A 55 1.93 16.71 10.00
N SER A 56 0.60 16.72 9.86
CA SER A 56 -0.16 15.72 9.10
C SER A 56 0.29 15.63 7.64
N ARG A 57 0.63 16.77 7.04
CA ARG A 57 1.22 16.82 5.69
C ARG A 57 2.58 16.12 5.58
N LYS A 58 3.49 16.36 6.53
CA LYS A 58 4.79 15.67 6.52
C LYS A 58 4.65 14.18 6.84
N MET A 59 3.72 13.82 7.73
CA MET A 59 3.49 12.44 8.13
C MET A 59 2.89 11.61 6.99
N SER A 60 1.87 12.12 6.30
CA SER A 60 1.31 11.47 5.11
C SER A 60 2.37 11.26 4.02
N LEU A 61 3.22 12.26 3.76
CA LEU A 61 4.32 12.13 2.80
C LEU A 61 5.33 11.04 3.21
N ALA A 62 5.74 11.01 4.48
CA ALA A 62 6.68 10.02 4.98
C ALA A 62 6.13 8.58 4.86
N ILE A 63 4.86 8.39 5.23
CA ILE A 63 4.18 7.09 5.14
C ILE A 63 4.05 6.67 3.66
N LEU A 64 3.65 7.60 2.79
CA LEU A 64 3.55 7.34 1.35
C LEU A 64 4.87 6.91 0.72
N LEU A 65 5.98 7.56 1.09
CA LEU A 65 7.30 7.21 0.57
C LEU A 65 7.72 5.79 1.01
N GLY A 66 7.41 5.42 2.26
CA GLY A 66 7.63 4.06 2.76
C GLY A 66 6.80 3.02 1.99
N LEU A 67 5.50 3.28 1.82
CA LEU A 67 4.60 2.41 1.05
C LEU A 67 5.00 2.32 -0.43
N LEU A 68 5.42 3.42 -1.05
CA LEU A 68 5.86 3.43 -2.44
C LEU A 68 7.11 2.55 -2.62
N THR A 69 8.07 2.65 -1.70
CA THR A 69 9.26 1.79 -1.70
C THR A 69 8.85 0.31 -1.62
N TYR A 70 7.92 -0.01 -0.72
CA TYR A 70 7.38 -1.36 -0.58
C TYR A 70 6.72 -1.85 -1.87
N PHE A 71 5.80 -1.08 -2.46
CA PHE A 71 5.08 -1.47 -3.68
C PHE A 71 6.00 -1.65 -4.89
N ILE A 72 7.07 -0.85 -5.00
CA ILE A 72 8.08 -1.02 -6.04
C ILE A 72 8.83 -2.33 -5.86
N HIS A 73 9.26 -2.67 -4.64
CA HIS A 73 9.92 -3.96 -4.40
C HIS A 73 8.94 -5.13 -4.59
N GLY A 74 7.64 -4.91 -4.32
CA GLY A 74 6.55 -5.85 -4.53
C GLY A 74 6.36 -6.31 -5.99
N ILE A 75 6.91 -5.57 -6.95
CA ILE A 75 6.93 -5.99 -8.37
C ILE A 75 7.71 -7.30 -8.55
N MET A 76 8.79 -7.47 -7.78
CA MET A 76 9.71 -8.60 -7.90
C MET A 76 9.60 -9.59 -6.73
N ASN A 77 8.90 -9.20 -5.65
CA ASN A 77 8.81 -9.96 -4.41
C ASN A 77 7.38 -10.00 -3.88
N ASN A 78 6.97 -11.11 -3.26
CA ASN A 78 5.77 -11.14 -2.44
C ASN A 78 6.19 -10.94 -0.98
N PHE A 79 6.02 -9.72 -0.47
CA PHE A 79 6.33 -9.42 0.92
C PHE A 79 5.10 -9.51 1.81
N LEU A 80 3.88 -9.52 1.25
CA LEU A 80 2.66 -9.71 2.04
C LEU A 80 2.55 -11.13 2.57
N ASP A 81 3.16 -12.13 1.92
CA ASP A 81 3.26 -13.50 2.45
C ASP A 81 4.22 -13.60 3.65
N THR A 82 5.02 -12.56 3.92
CA THR A 82 5.90 -12.52 5.09
C THR A 82 5.21 -11.74 6.22
N ASP A 83 4.75 -12.44 7.26
CA ASP A 83 4.00 -11.88 8.40
C ASP A 83 4.57 -10.55 8.95
N LYS A 84 5.89 -10.46 9.09
CA LYS A 84 6.57 -9.27 9.64
C LYS A 84 6.40 -8.03 8.76
N LEU A 85 6.40 -8.21 7.45
CA LEU A 85 6.31 -7.12 6.47
C LEU A 85 4.85 -6.79 6.16
N ALA A 86 3.97 -7.79 6.18
CA ALA A 86 2.53 -7.63 6.04
C ALA A 86 1.95 -6.70 7.11
N VAL A 87 2.31 -6.93 8.38
CA VAL A 87 1.85 -6.10 9.50
C VAL A 87 2.30 -4.64 9.34
N LEU A 88 3.53 -4.41 8.85
CA LEU A 88 4.03 -3.06 8.60
C LEU A 88 3.26 -2.36 7.47
N CYS A 89 3.02 -3.07 6.37
CA CYS A 89 2.28 -2.55 5.22
C CYS A 89 0.85 -2.17 5.63
N VAL A 90 0.10 -3.10 6.25
CA VAL A 90 -1.27 -2.84 6.70
C VAL A 90 -1.32 -1.75 7.76
N GLY A 91 -0.33 -1.70 8.68
CA GLY A 91 -0.22 -0.63 9.66
C GLY A 91 -0.02 0.75 9.02
N PHE A 92 0.80 0.84 7.97
CA PHE A 92 1.01 2.09 7.23
C PHE A 92 -0.24 2.52 6.46
N VAL A 93 -0.96 1.57 5.86
CA VAL A 93 -2.27 1.83 5.24
C VAL A 93 -3.29 2.32 6.27
N ALA A 94 -3.36 1.69 7.45
CA ALA A 94 -4.25 2.11 8.53
C ALA A 94 -3.94 3.53 9.01
N MET A 95 -2.66 3.92 9.08
CA MET A 95 -2.28 5.30 9.40
C MET A 95 -2.73 6.31 8.34
N ILE A 96 -2.62 5.99 7.04
CA ILE A 96 -3.17 6.85 5.98
C ILE A 96 -4.67 7.02 6.15
N VAL A 97 -5.42 5.94 6.39
CA VAL A 97 -6.86 5.98 6.61
C VAL A 97 -7.21 6.81 7.86
N ALA A 98 -6.46 6.65 8.95
CA ALA A 98 -6.68 7.44 10.17
C ALA A 98 -6.40 8.95 9.94
N LEU A 99 -5.38 9.29 9.15
CA LEU A 99 -5.14 10.67 8.75
C LEU A 99 -6.27 11.22 7.88
N ASP A 100 -6.76 10.42 6.92
CA ASP A 100 -7.87 10.80 6.03
C ASP A 100 -9.16 11.07 6.82
N VAL A 101 -9.49 10.20 7.78
CA VAL A 101 -10.75 10.27 8.53
C VAL A 101 -10.71 11.35 9.62
N TYR A 102 -9.61 11.48 10.36
CA TYR A 102 -9.58 12.33 11.57
C TYR A 102 -8.85 13.66 11.40
N HIS A 103 -8.04 13.83 10.35
CA HIS A 103 -7.18 15.01 10.19
C HIS A 103 -7.40 15.75 8.86
N SER A 104 -8.50 15.46 8.17
CA SER A 104 -8.91 16.15 6.94
C SER A 104 -9.87 17.32 7.17
N GLU A 105 -10.30 17.55 8.42
CA GLU A 105 -11.19 18.66 8.76
C GLU A 105 -10.38 19.94 9.07
N PRO A 106 -10.83 21.12 8.62
CA PRO A 106 -10.26 22.39 9.05
C PRO A 106 -10.48 22.55 10.55
N ASP A 107 -9.45 22.98 11.28
CA ASP A 107 -9.56 23.41 12.68
C ASP A 107 -10.76 24.38 12.78
N GLU A 108 -11.82 23.99 13.50
CA GLU A 108 -12.95 24.87 13.77
C GLU A 108 -12.39 26.16 14.42
N ALA A 109 -12.49 27.27 13.68
CA ALA A 109 -12.07 28.58 14.18
C ALA A 109 -12.79 28.87 15.51
N PRO A 110 -12.09 29.36 16.55
CA PRO A 110 -12.71 29.56 17.85
C PRO A 110 -13.84 30.58 17.72
N THR A 111 -15.07 30.15 17.96
CA THR A 111 -16.23 31.02 18.10
C THR A 111 -15.96 31.96 19.28
N ARG A 112 -15.60 33.21 18.99
CA ARG A 112 -15.51 34.27 19.99
C ARG A 112 -16.93 34.70 20.34
N ASN A 113 -17.36 34.41 21.58
CA ASN A 113 -18.47 35.09 22.25
C ASN A 113 -17.91 35.85 23.46
#